data_AF-A0A2P2DHN2-F1
#
_entry.id   AF-A0A2P2DHN2-F1
#
_cell.length_a   1.000
_cell.length_b   1.000
_cell.length_c   1.000
_cell.angle_alpha   90.00
_cell.angle_beta   90.00
_cell.angle_gamma   90.00
#
_symmetry.space_group_name_H-M   'P 1'
#
loop_
_entity.id
_entity.type
_entity.pdbx_description
1 polymer ?
#
loop_
_entity_poly.entity_id
_entity_poly.type
_entity_poly.pdbx_seq_one_letter_code
_entity_poly.pdbx_strand_id
1 'polypeptide(L)'
;MVLKKLNPIFDYLNTKQWLTIGLFIILWGISTLSYWKKYQWNPSSMVNFGHEFALQNDSETPENAILFKGETGDLGAGYDGQIFYYFSRPLANLNLDWPKGFDESYRAPRIGYPLLIAIFGIFGKSFAIFGMYFWNISLIIVSYFFLRKLLNEETKPYAVLYLLSPFALGSYYVLVSDSVMVSILIIAYYFYVNEKWIQFVLLSSLAILTKEPALFLLFPLGLLSLVRMDWKRVIVVGSVLVIPVCWHLYLSYKFPNWRPGRLTDFILPFEGLISYSESIWRQLASGGSIKELARLLSRFPLVILFFLGVFLPFTGKIQKGWEFRISFLLVMFMVGTAGYYHFWSVYENVSRMFTLSIPILLLLMNEDRQIRKQEYILITLLILVFFLLKVLFISKQMNFQVGF
;
A
#
# COMPACT_ATOMS: atom_id res chain seq x y z
N MET A 1 18.54 -22.96 6.32
CA MET A 1 18.50 -23.63 7.65
C MET A 1 17.54 -22.94 8.61
N VAL A 2 17.51 -21.60 8.67
CA VAL A 2 16.63 -20.83 9.58
C VAL A 2 15.15 -20.92 9.21
N LEU A 3 14.78 -20.74 7.93
CA LEU A 3 13.36 -20.80 7.53
C LEU A 3 12.73 -22.19 7.80
N LYS A 4 13.51 -23.28 7.65
CA LYS A 4 13.06 -24.63 8.02
C LYS A 4 12.65 -24.72 9.50
N LYS A 5 13.29 -23.96 10.39
CA LYS A 5 12.92 -23.89 11.82
C LYS A 5 11.65 -23.05 12.06
N LEU A 6 11.31 -22.13 11.15
CA LEU A 6 10.10 -21.31 11.22
C LEU A 6 8.86 -21.99 10.58
N ASN A 7 9.06 -22.97 9.69
CA ASN A 7 7.96 -23.70 9.06
C ASN A 7 6.93 -24.25 10.06
N PRO A 8 7.31 -24.90 11.18
CA PRO A 8 6.34 -25.37 12.17
C PRO A 8 5.45 -24.25 12.74
N ILE A 9 5.97 -23.02 12.85
CA ILE A 9 5.21 -21.86 13.32
C ILE A 9 4.18 -21.45 12.27
N PHE A 10 4.57 -21.39 10.99
CA PHE A 10 3.63 -21.09 9.91
C PHE A 10 2.54 -22.15 9.79
N ASP A 11 2.90 -23.43 9.91
CA ASP A 11 1.94 -24.54 9.86
C ASP A 11 0.96 -24.49 11.05
N TYR A 12 1.46 -24.18 12.24
CA TYR A 12 0.65 -24.02 13.45
C TYR A 12 -0.35 -22.87 13.31
N LEU A 13 0.11 -21.68 12.88
CA LEU A 13 -0.73 -20.52 12.65
C LEU A 13 -1.76 -20.77 11.53
N ASN A 14 -1.36 -21.45 10.46
CA ASN A 14 -2.27 -21.85 9.39
C ASN A 14 -3.37 -22.80 9.87
N THR A 15 -3.06 -23.70 10.78
CA THR A 15 -4.05 -24.62 11.37
C THR A 15 -4.97 -23.89 12.35
N LYS A 16 -4.44 -22.96 13.15
CA LYS A 16 -5.18 -22.20 14.16
C LYS A 16 -5.51 -20.79 13.65
N GLN A 17 -6.50 -20.71 12.76
CA GLN A 17 -6.89 -19.45 12.12
C GLN A 17 -7.34 -18.36 13.10
N TRP A 18 -8.06 -18.73 14.16
CA TRP A 18 -8.46 -17.80 15.22
C TRP A 18 -7.25 -17.15 15.90
N LEU A 19 -6.16 -17.89 16.09
CA LEU A 19 -4.93 -17.37 16.69
C LEU A 19 -4.23 -16.40 15.74
N THR A 20 -4.19 -16.74 14.45
CA THR A 20 -3.58 -15.86 13.43
C THR A 20 -4.33 -14.53 13.31
N ILE A 21 -5.67 -14.57 13.29
CA ILE A 21 -6.51 -13.36 13.29
C ILE A 21 -6.33 -12.60 14.60
N GLY A 22 -6.28 -13.29 15.74
CA GLY A 22 -6.01 -12.68 17.04
C GLY A 22 -4.68 -11.93 17.08
N LEU A 23 -3.60 -12.55 16.56
CA LEU A 23 -2.28 -11.91 16.42
C LEU A 23 -2.35 -10.68 15.53
N PHE A 24 -3.05 -10.76 14.40
CA PHE A 24 -3.26 -9.63 13.51
C PHE A 24 -3.97 -8.47 14.24
N ILE A 25 -5.09 -8.74 14.92
CA ILE A 25 -5.87 -7.73 15.66
C ILE A 25 -5.00 -7.11 16.76
N ILE A 26 -4.23 -7.92 17.49
CA ILE A 26 -3.33 -7.43 18.56
C ILE A 26 -2.26 -6.51 17.96
N LEU A 27 -1.59 -6.91 16.87
CA LEU A 27 -0.52 -6.12 16.27
C LEU A 27 -1.02 -4.79 15.69
N TRP A 28 -2.12 -4.84 14.94
CA TRP A 28 -2.74 -3.64 14.36
C TRP A 28 -3.36 -2.76 15.43
N GLY A 29 -4.01 -3.35 16.43
CA GLY A 29 -4.58 -2.66 17.58
C GLY A 29 -3.51 -1.95 18.41
N ILE A 30 -2.42 -2.64 18.77
CA ILE A 30 -1.28 -2.03 19.48
C ILE A 30 -0.69 -0.87 18.66
N SER A 31 -0.51 -1.05 17.36
CA SER A 31 0.01 0.02 16.49
C SER A 31 -0.92 1.24 16.46
N THR A 32 -2.23 1.00 16.38
CA THR A 32 -3.28 2.04 16.38
C THR A 32 -3.31 2.78 17.71
N LEU A 33 -3.45 2.06 18.83
CA LEU A 33 -3.55 2.64 20.17
C LEU A 33 -2.28 3.38 20.57
N SER A 34 -1.10 2.86 20.19
CA SER A 34 0.18 3.53 20.44
C SER A 34 0.32 4.82 19.65
N TYR A 35 -0.27 4.90 18.46
CA TYR A 35 -0.33 6.13 17.68
C TYR A 35 -1.30 7.13 18.29
N TRP A 36 -2.55 6.72 18.53
CA TRP A 36 -3.59 7.56 19.12
C TRP A 36 -3.18 8.14 20.46
N LYS A 37 -2.50 7.36 21.31
CA LYS A 37 -1.98 7.83 22.60
C LYS A 37 -1.07 9.06 22.46
N LYS A 38 -0.33 9.20 21.35
CA LYS A 38 0.53 10.37 21.09
C LYS A 38 -0.27 11.62 20.74
N TYR A 39 -1.53 11.47 20.31
CA TYR A 39 -2.37 12.56 19.84
C TYR A 39 -3.70 12.59 20.60
N GLN A 40 -3.64 12.51 21.93
CA GLN A 40 -4.79 12.64 22.83
C GLN A 40 -5.93 11.65 22.54
N TRP A 41 -5.59 10.43 22.14
CA TRP A 41 -6.53 9.37 21.78
C TRP A 41 -7.45 9.69 20.60
N ASN A 42 -7.04 10.64 19.74
CA ASN A 42 -7.86 11.10 18.64
C ASN A 42 -7.62 10.28 17.34
N PRO A 43 -8.66 9.60 16.80
CA PRO A 43 -8.54 8.77 15.60
C PRO A 43 -8.14 9.54 14.33
N SER A 44 -8.44 10.83 14.24
CA SER A 44 -8.07 11.65 13.07
C SER A 44 -6.55 11.78 12.88
N SER A 45 -5.76 11.51 13.92
CA SER A 45 -4.30 11.61 13.87
C SER A 45 -3.67 10.75 12.77
N MET A 46 -4.17 9.55 12.49
CA MET A 46 -3.60 8.69 11.44
C MET A 46 -4.04 9.08 10.03
N VAL A 47 -5.09 9.91 9.89
CA VAL A 47 -5.44 10.53 8.60
C VAL A 47 -4.38 11.55 8.20
N ASN A 48 -3.74 12.16 9.21
CA ASN A 48 -2.63 13.09 9.06
C ASN A 48 -3.01 14.33 8.24
N PHE A 49 -4.01 15.06 8.75
CA PHE A 49 -4.49 16.32 8.17
C PHE A 49 -3.42 17.39 8.29
N GLY A 50 -3.01 17.96 7.16
CA GLY A 50 -2.13 19.12 7.17
C GLY A 50 -2.89 20.39 7.46
N HIS A 51 -2.32 21.24 8.30
CA HIS A 51 -2.99 22.44 8.78
C HIS A 51 -3.48 23.35 7.64
N GLU A 52 -2.66 23.57 6.61
CA GLU A 52 -3.02 24.40 5.46
C GLU A 52 -4.14 23.79 4.61
N PHE A 53 -4.08 22.47 4.37
CA PHE A 53 -5.13 21.75 3.64
C PHE A 53 -6.45 21.73 4.42
N ALA A 54 -6.38 21.59 5.75
CA ALA A 54 -7.54 21.62 6.61
C ALA A 54 -8.21 23.00 6.62
N LEU A 55 -7.44 24.08 6.66
CA LEU A 55 -7.96 25.44 6.54
C LEU A 55 -8.68 25.68 5.20
N GLN A 56 -8.14 25.17 4.10
CA GLN A 56 -8.75 25.31 2.77
C GLN A 56 -10.04 24.48 2.61
N ASN A 57 -10.21 23.44 3.44
CA ASN A 57 -11.33 22.50 3.40
C ASN A 57 -12.02 22.40 4.77
N ASP A 58 -12.13 23.52 5.49
CA ASP A 58 -12.60 23.58 6.88
C ASP A 58 -14.02 22.99 7.02
N SER A 59 -14.91 23.33 6.08
CA SER A 59 -16.29 22.84 6.04
C SER A 59 -16.40 21.31 6.02
N GLU A 60 -15.38 20.59 5.55
CA GLU A 60 -15.34 19.13 5.47
C GLU A 60 -14.42 18.47 6.51
N THR A 61 -13.62 19.27 7.21
CA THR A 61 -12.74 18.80 8.27
C THR A 61 -13.56 18.46 9.51
N PRO A 62 -13.33 17.30 10.17
CA PRO A 62 -14.01 16.95 11.41
C PRO A 62 -13.66 17.94 12.53
N GLU A 63 -14.65 18.26 13.38
CA GLU A 63 -14.42 19.04 14.61
C GLU A 63 -13.38 18.34 15.49
N ASN A 64 -12.53 19.11 16.14
CA ASN A 64 -11.44 18.60 16.97
C ASN A 64 -10.45 17.66 16.25
N ALA A 65 -10.35 17.67 14.92
CA ALA A 65 -9.37 16.84 14.21
C ALA A 65 -7.92 17.23 14.56
N ILE A 66 -6.98 16.28 14.56
CA ILE A 66 -5.56 16.56 14.77
C ILE A 66 -4.99 17.15 13.49
N LEU A 67 -4.58 18.42 13.55
CA LEU A 67 -3.98 19.16 12.44
C LEU A 67 -2.48 19.29 12.64
N PHE A 68 -1.72 18.71 11.72
CA PHE A 68 -0.26 18.69 11.76
C PHE A 68 0.31 19.99 11.18
N LYS A 69 1.26 20.59 11.90
CA LYS A 69 1.92 21.83 11.48
C LYS A 69 3.19 21.52 10.69
N GLY A 70 3.32 22.15 9.52
CA GLY A 70 4.54 22.09 8.69
C GLY A 70 5.76 22.64 9.42
N GLU A 71 6.95 22.26 8.95
CA GLU A 71 8.14 23.06 9.21
C GLU A 71 8.10 24.34 8.34
N THR A 72 8.72 25.42 8.79
CA THR A 72 8.71 26.71 8.06
C THR A 72 9.24 26.52 6.62
N GLY A 73 8.39 26.72 5.62
CA GLY A 73 8.72 26.57 4.19
C GLY A 73 8.14 25.32 3.51
N ASP A 74 7.46 24.45 4.24
CA ASP A 74 6.69 23.31 3.73
C ASP A 74 5.18 23.64 3.81
N LEU A 75 4.41 23.40 2.75
CA LEU A 75 2.99 23.81 2.57
C LEU A 75 2.00 23.02 3.48
N GLY A 76 2.31 22.94 4.77
CA GLY A 76 1.55 22.21 5.79
C GLY A 76 1.93 20.73 5.86
N ALA A 77 2.43 20.29 7.02
CA ALA A 77 2.69 18.87 7.29
C ALA A 77 1.39 18.08 7.20
N GLY A 78 1.19 17.28 6.16
CA GLY A 78 0.11 16.31 6.07
C GLY A 78 0.52 15.13 5.20
N TYR A 79 -0.26 14.06 5.20
CA TYR A 79 0.08 12.85 4.44
C TYR A 79 -1.02 12.45 3.46
N ASP A 80 -0.76 11.44 2.62
CA ASP A 80 -1.70 10.99 1.59
C ASP A 80 -3.09 10.56 2.14
N GLY A 81 -3.19 10.18 3.42
CA GLY A 81 -4.45 9.80 4.07
C GLY A 81 -5.53 10.87 3.98
N GLN A 82 -5.17 12.15 4.21
CA GLN A 82 -6.10 13.28 4.12
C GLN A 82 -6.70 13.43 2.73
N ILE A 83 -5.96 13.07 1.68
CA ILE A 83 -6.41 13.18 0.29
C ILE A 83 -7.57 12.22 0.08
N PHE A 84 -7.42 10.97 0.53
CA PHE A 84 -8.50 9.99 0.40
C PHE A 84 -9.72 10.36 1.23
N TYR A 85 -9.51 10.94 2.41
CA TYR A 85 -10.59 11.50 3.22
C TYR A 85 -11.32 12.61 2.46
N TYR A 86 -10.63 13.66 2.02
CA TYR A 86 -11.28 14.82 1.40
C TYR A 86 -11.95 14.46 0.08
N PHE A 87 -11.36 13.61 -0.76
CA PHE A 87 -12.01 13.15 -2.00
C PHE A 87 -13.23 12.25 -1.75
N SER A 88 -13.40 11.69 -0.55
CA SER A 88 -14.60 10.92 -0.19
C SER A 88 -15.80 11.82 0.15
N ARG A 89 -15.55 13.06 0.57
CA ARG A 89 -16.60 13.96 1.08
C ARG A 89 -17.59 14.39 0.00
N PRO A 90 -17.16 14.82 -1.20
CA PRO A 90 -18.09 15.20 -2.26
C PRO A 90 -18.91 14.02 -2.79
N LEU A 91 -18.36 12.81 -2.69
CA LEU A 91 -19.06 11.57 -3.04
C LEU A 91 -20.15 11.24 -2.02
N ALA A 92 -19.86 11.41 -0.72
CA ALA A 92 -20.83 11.18 0.34
C ALA A 92 -21.96 12.23 0.33
N ASN A 93 -21.61 13.49 0.07
CA ASN A 93 -22.54 14.61 0.04
C ASN A 93 -23.30 14.75 -1.30
N LEU A 94 -22.91 13.96 -2.32
CA LEU A 94 -23.47 14.01 -3.68
C LEU A 94 -23.41 15.39 -4.36
N ASN A 95 -22.49 16.27 -3.95
CA ASN A 95 -22.34 17.61 -4.50
C ASN A 95 -21.19 17.75 -5.52
N LEU A 96 -20.29 16.75 -5.63
CA LEU A 96 -19.14 16.74 -6.56
C LEU A 96 -18.25 18.00 -6.51
N ASP A 97 -18.27 18.70 -5.37
CA ASP A 97 -17.44 19.86 -5.07
C ASP A 97 -16.05 19.40 -4.60
N TRP A 98 -15.14 19.22 -5.55
CA TRP A 98 -13.82 18.64 -5.29
C TRP A 98 -12.95 19.48 -4.34
N PRO A 99 -12.12 18.82 -3.49
CA PRO A 99 -11.37 19.51 -2.45
C PRO A 99 -10.24 20.37 -3.01
N LYS A 100 -9.95 21.48 -2.32
CA LYS A 100 -8.96 22.48 -2.73
C LYS A 100 -7.56 22.13 -2.22
N GLY A 101 -6.55 22.59 -2.96
CA GLY A 101 -5.13 22.47 -2.61
C GLY A 101 -4.45 21.20 -3.12
N PHE A 102 -5.19 20.24 -3.67
CA PHE A 102 -4.62 18.99 -4.19
C PHE A 102 -4.49 19.01 -5.71
N ASP A 103 -3.40 18.46 -6.24
CA ASP A 103 -3.22 18.26 -7.69
C ASP A 103 -4.29 17.30 -8.24
N GLU A 104 -5.26 17.84 -8.95
CA GLU A 104 -6.40 17.08 -9.47
C GLU A 104 -5.98 16.08 -10.54
N SER A 105 -4.92 16.38 -11.31
CA SER A 105 -4.43 15.49 -12.37
C SER A 105 -3.82 14.21 -11.81
N TYR A 106 -3.21 14.29 -10.63
CA TYR A 106 -2.56 13.15 -9.97
C TYR A 106 -3.44 12.46 -8.93
N ARG A 107 -4.30 13.20 -8.22
CA ARG A 107 -5.08 12.66 -7.08
C ARG A 107 -6.49 12.23 -7.45
N ALA A 108 -7.20 12.99 -8.29
CA ALA A 108 -8.58 12.68 -8.66
C ALA A 108 -8.77 11.34 -9.41
N PRO A 109 -7.80 10.85 -10.22
CA PRO A 109 -7.90 9.51 -10.80
C PRO A 109 -8.02 8.39 -9.78
N ARG A 110 -7.51 8.59 -8.55
CA ARG A 110 -7.45 7.57 -7.49
C ARG A 110 -8.71 7.54 -6.63
N ILE A 111 -9.88 7.49 -7.26
CA ILE A 111 -11.19 7.60 -6.60
C ILE A 111 -11.65 6.31 -5.91
N GLY A 112 -11.01 5.17 -6.16
CA GLY A 112 -11.49 3.86 -5.70
C GLY A 112 -11.58 3.73 -4.18
N TYR A 113 -10.56 4.17 -3.43
CA TYR A 113 -10.62 4.17 -1.97
C TYR A 113 -11.54 5.26 -1.40
N PRO A 114 -11.53 6.52 -1.90
CA PRO A 114 -12.54 7.52 -1.57
C PRO A 114 -13.99 7.04 -1.74
N LEU A 115 -14.29 6.30 -2.80
CA LEU A 115 -15.63 5.74 -3.04
C LEU A 115 -16.05 4.77 -1.93
N LEU A 116 -15.13 3.94 -1.45
CA LEU A 116 -15.38 3.05 -0.33
C LEU A 116 -15.59 3.82 0.97
N ILE A 117 -14.75 4.84 1.24
CA ILE A 117 -14.86 5.68 2.43
C ILE A 117 -16.19 6.45 2.44
N ALA A 118 -16.65 6.91 1.28
CA ALA A 118 -17.87 7.69 1.14
C ALA A 118 -19.13 6.97 1.66
N ILE A 119 -19.17 5.63 1.60
CA ILE A 119 -20.25 4.82 2.17
C ILE A 119 -20.46 5.13 3.66
N PHE A 120 -19.35 5.33 4.39
CA PHE A 120 -19.41 5.74 5.81
C PHE A 120 -19.55 7.25 5.96
N GLY A 121 -19.01 8.03 5.02
CA GLY A 121 -19.09 9.48 5.02
C GLY A 121 -20.50 10.05 4.99
N ILE A 122 -21.49 9.28 4.50
CA ILE A 122 -22.93 9.62 4.54
C ILE A 122 -23.39 9.87 5.98
N PHE A 123 -22.82 9.15 6.96
CA PHE A 123 -23.16 9.31 8.39
C PHE A 123 -22.38 10.44 9.07
N GLY A 124 -21.55 11.18 8.33
CA GLY A 124 -20.83 12.35 8.82
C GLY A 124 -19.31 12.26 8.67
N LYS A 125 -18.65 13.38 9.01
CA LYS A 125 -17.20 13.58 8.87
C LYS A 125 -16.39 12.54 9.65
N SER A 126 -16.71 12.33 10.93
CA SER A 126 -16.01 11.35 11.77
C SER A 126 -16.24 9.90 11.33
N PHE A 127 -17.41 9.58 10.79
CA PHE A 127 -17.68 8.24 10.25
C PHE A 127 -16.86 7.94 9.00
N ALA A 128 -16.53 8.93 8.17
CA ALA A 128 -15.58 8.73 7.07
C ALA A 128 -14.20 8.27 7.58
N ILE A 129 -13.71 8.82 8.70
CA ILE A 129 -12.46 8.35 9.33
C ILE A 129 -12.60 6.89 9.76
N PHE A 130 -13.71 6.52 10.40
CA PHE A 130 -13.99 5.12 10.73
C PHE A 130 -13.99 4.23 9.48
N GLY A 131 -14.56 4.69 8.37
CA GLY A 131 -14.52 3.99 7.08
C GLY A 131 -13.10 3.69 6.60
N MET A 132 -12.15 4.62 6.79
CA MET A 132 -10.74 4.39 6.44
C MET A 132 -10.12 3.23 7.24
N TYR A 133 -10.38 3.19 8.55
CA TYR A 133 -9.95 2.09 9.42
C TYR A 133 -10.63 0.77 9.03
N PHE A 134 -11.95 0.80 8.88
CA PHE A 134 -12.77 -0.36 8.58
C PHE A 134 -12.33 -1.04 7.29
N TRP A 135 -12.18 -0.29 6.19
CA TRP A 135 -11.81 -0.89 4.91
C TRP A 135 -10.40 -1.47 4.92
N ASN A 136 -9.44 -0.81 5.58
CA ASN A 136 -8.09 -1.35 5.73
C ASN A 136 -8.08 -2.70 6.46
N ILE A 137 -8.80 -2.80 7.58
CA ILE A 137 -8.83 -3.98 8.44
C ILE A 137 -9.68 -5.10 7.83
N SER A 138 -10.90 -4.78 7.40
CA SER A 138 -11.84 -5.79 6.90
C SER A 138 -11.38 -6.35 5.55
N LEU A 139 -10.87 -5.53 4.64
CA LEU A 139 -10.43 -6.03 3.33
C LEU A 139 -9.20 -6.91 3.45
N ILE A 140 -8.22 -6.59 4.31
CA ILE A 140 -7.03 -7.44 4.47
C ILE A 140 -7.36 -8.81 5.08
N ILE A 141 -8.31 -8.87 6.03
CA ILE A 141 -8.80 -10.13 6.60
C ILE A 141 -9.53 -10.94 5.53
N VAL A 142 -10.44 -10.31 4.79
CA VAL A 142 -11.22 -10.98 3.74
C VAL A 142 -10.31 -11.48 2.63
N SER A 143 -9.42 -10.64 2.11
CA SER A 143 -8.47 -11.00 1.06
C SER A 143 -7.48 -12.07 1.52
N TYR A 144 -7.09 -12.11 2.80
CA TYR A 144 -6.28 -13.19 3.37
C TYR A 144 -6.95 -14.56 3.21
N PHE A 145 -8.25 -14.66 3.49
CA PHE A 145 -8.99 -15.91 3.28
C PHE A 145 -9.12 -16.28 1.80
N PHE A 146 -9.33 -15.32 0.91
CA PHE A 146 -9.34 -15.56 -0.53
C PHE A 146 -7.96 -16.00 -1.04
N LEU A 147 -6.87 -15.39 -0.55
CA LEU A 147 -5.51 -15.79 -0.87
C LEU A 147 -5.25 -17.24 -0.45
N ARG A 148 -5.66 -17.63 0.77
CA ARG A 148 -5.51 -19.01 1.24
C ARG A 148 -6.24 -20.02 0.36
N LYS A 149 -7.38 -19.66 -0.22
CA LYS A 149 -8.11 -20.51 -1.18
C LYS A 149 -7.39 -20.64 -2.53
N LEU A 150 -6.50 -19.72 -2.88
CA LEU A 150 -5.68 -19.77 -4.10
C LEU A 150 -4.40 -20.60 -3.93
N LEU A 151 -3.95 -20.80 -2.69
CA LEU A 151 -2.68 -21.45 -2.38
C LEU A 151 -2.86 -22.95 -2.11
N ASN A 152 -1.93 -23.75 -2.62
CA ASN A 152 -1.81 -25.18 -2.37
C ASN A 152 -1.39 -25.44 -0.91
N GLU A 153 -1.58 -26.67 -0.41
CA GLU A 153 -1.31 -27.00 1.02
C GLU A 153 0.13 -26.70 1.47
N GLU A 154 1.12 -26.79 0.58
CA GLU A 154 2.52 -26.49 0.91
C GLU A 154 2.83 -24.99 1.04
N THR A 155 2.09 -24.13 0.33
CA THR A 155 2.33 -22.68 0.29
C THR A 155 1.36 -21.91 1.17
N LYS A 156 0.16 -22.47 1.41
CA LYS A 156 -0.89 -21.92 2.25
C LYS A 156 -0.41 -21.48 3.65
N PRO A 157 0.52 -22.18 4.32
CA PRO A 157 1.05 -21.72 5.60
C PRO A 157 1.71 -20.34 5.57
N TYR A 158 2.34 -20.00 4.45
CA TYR A 158 3.01 -18.72 4.28
C TYR A 158 2.03 -17.55 4.04
N ALA A 159 0.72 -17.80 3.87
CA ALA A 159 -0.28 -16.74 3.77
C ALA A 159 -0.30 -15.83 5.00
N VAL A 160 0.19 -16.29 6.16
CA VAL A 160 0.35 -15.47 7.37
C VAL A 160 1.24 -14.25 7.10
N LEU A 161 2.23 -14.35 6.20
CA LEU A 161 3.09 -13.24 5.80
C LEU A 161 2.30 -12.11 5.13
N TYR A 162 1.22 -12.43 4.41
CA TYR A 162 0.36 -11.44 3.80
C TYR A 162 -0.44 -10.67 4.87
N LEU A 163 -1.05 -11.41 5.80
CA LEU A 163 -1.86 -10.81 6.87
C LEU A 163 -1.01 -9.96 7.83
N LEU A 164 0.19 -10.43 8.17
CA LEU A 164 1.12 -9.74 9.07
C LEU A 164 2.17 -8.90 8.32
N SER A 165 1.90 -8.53 7.07
CA SER A 165 2.86 -7.81 6.22
C SER A 165 3.23 -6.45 6.84
N PRO A 166 4.53 -6.15 7.03
CA PRO A 166 4.95 -4.84 7.52
C PRO A 166 4.61 -3.71 6.55
N PHE A 167 4.48 -4.01 5.25
CA PHE A 167 4.17 -3.03 4.22
C PHE A 167 2.69 -2.65 4.27
N ALA A 168 1.80 -3.63 4.49
CA ALA A 168 0.38 -3.39 4.69
C ALA A 168 0.13 -2.62 5.99
N LEU A 169 0.82 -3.00 7.08
CA LEU A 169 0.78 -2.27 8.34
C LEU A 169 1.33 -0.84 8.19
N GLY A 170 2.40 -0.65 7.41
CA GLY A 170 2.94 0.66 7.08
C GLY A 170 1.96 1.54 6.30
N SER A 171 1.23 0.98 5.33
CA SER A 171 0.17 1.69 4.59
C SER A 171 -1.00 2.08 5.51
N TYR A 172 -1.43 1.14 6.38
CA TYR A 172 -2.46 1.37 7.38
C TYR A 172 -2.09 2.43 8.42
N TYR A 173 -0.82 2.46 8.84
CA TYR A 173 -0.32 3.40 9.86
C TYR A 173 -0.52 4.87 9.49
N VAL A 174 -0.64 5.16 8.19
CA VAL A 174 -0.89 6.49 7.61
C VAL A 174 -2.20 6.52 6.80
N LEU A 175 -3.08 5.53 7.00
CA LEU A 175 -4.39 5.36 6.37
C LEU A 175 -4.43 5.60 4.85
N VAL A 176 -3.45 5.03 4.14
CA VAL A 176 -3.31 5.12 2.68
C VAL A 176 -3.97 3.90 2.02
N SER A 177 -4.14 3.96 0.70
CA SER A 177 -4.87 2.98 -0.11
C SER A 177 -4.10 1.74 -0.57
N ASP A 178 -2.79 1.56 -0.28
CA ASP A 178 -2.00 0.46 -0.85
C ASP A 178 -2.50 -0.92 -0.39
N SER A 179 -2.70 -1.10 0.92
CA SER A 179 -3.28 -2.31 1.52
C SER A 179 -4.68 -2.61 0.97
N VAL A 180 -5.50 -1.56 0.80
CA VAL A 180 -6.86 -1.64 0.24
C VAL A 180 -6.82 -2.10 -1.21
N MET A 181 -6.01 -1.46 -2.06
CA MET A 181 -5.82 -1.84 -3.46
C MET A 181 -5.38 -3.29 -3.58
N VAL A 182 -4.34 -3.69 -2.83
CA VAL A 182 -3.82 -5.06 -2.87
C VAL A 182 -4.88 -6.06 -2.41
N SER A 183 -5.64 -5.74 -1.36
CA SER A 183 -6.70 -6.62 -0.86
C SER A 183 -7.80 -6.83 -1.89
N ILE A 184 -8.30 -5.75 -2.51
CA ILE A 184 -9.30 -5.83 -3.58
C ILE A 184 -8.76 -6.64 -4.76
N LEU A 185 -7.49 -6.40 -5.15
CA LEU A 185 -6.85 -7.08 -6.27
C LEU A 185 -6.73 -8.59 -6.05
N ILE A 186 -6.43 -9.03 -4.83
CA ILE A 186 -6.35 -10.47 -4.49
C ILE A 186 -7.73 -11.13 -4.50
N ILE A 187 -8.76 -10.44 -4.00
CA ILE A 187 -10.14 -10.91 -4.10
C ILE A 187 -10.55 -11.01 -5.58
N ALA A 188 -10.22 -10.01 -6.39
CA ALA A 188 -10.49 -10.02 -7.82
C ALA A 188 -9.78 -11.20 -8.51
N TYR A 189 -8.49 -11.42 -8.21
CA TYR A 189 -7.73 -12.53 -8.77
C TYR A 189 -8.33 -13.90 -8.40
N TYR A 190 -8.87 -14.05 -7.19
CA TYR A 190 -9.64 -15.25 -6.84
C TYR A 190 -10.84 -15.45 -7.77
N PHE A 191 -11.63 -14.41 -8.03
CA PHE A 191 -12.76 -14.51 -8.94
C PHE A 191 -12.36 -14.76 -10.39
N TYR A 192 -11.20 -14.26 -10.83
CA TYR A 192 -10.62 -14.61 -12.14
C TYR A 192 -10.31 -16.11 -12.24
N VAL A 193 -9.65 -16.69 -11.23
CA VAL A 193 -9.34 -18.13 -11.22
C VAL A 193 -10.61 -18.99 -11.19
N ASN A 194 -11.67 -18.52 -10.53
CA ASN A 194 -12.96 -19.22 -10.43
C ASN A 194 -13.96 -18.85 -11.55
N GLU A 195 -13.50 -18.19 -12.62
CA GLU A 195 -14.31 -17.81 -13.79
C GLU A 195 -15.54 -16.93 -13.50
N LYS A 196 -15.50 -16.16 -12.40
CA LYS A 196 -16.53 -15.19 -12.03
C LYS A 196 -16.18 -13.82 -12.62
N TRP A 197 -16.39 -13.69 -13.93
CA TRP A 197 -15.88 -12.57 -14.73
C TRP A 197 -16.39 -11.20 -14.32
N ILE A 198 -17.68 -11.07 -14.00
CA ILE A 198 -18.26 -9.77 -13.62
C ILE A 198 -17.60 -9.25 -12.33
N GLN A 199 -17.48 -10.12 -11.32
CA GLN A 199 -16.85 -9.79 -10.05
C GLN A 199 -15.37 -9.43 -10.24
N PHE A 200 -14.66 -10.18 -11.07
CA PHE A 200 -13.27 -9.87 -11.42
C PHE A 200 -13.16 -8.48 -12.06
N VAL A 201 -13.96 -8.18 -13.09
CA VAL A 201 -13.92 -6.91 -13.80
C VAL A 201 -14.20 -5.75 -12.85
N LEU A 202 -15.30 -5.81 -12.09
CA LEU A 202 -15.67 -4.74 -11.15
C LEU A 202 -14.60 -4.49 -10.08
N LEU A 203 -14.09 -5.55 -9.44
CA LEU A 203 -13.11 -5.41 -8.37
C LEU A 203 -11.74 -5.00 -8.91
N SER A 204 -11.30 -5.53 -10.05
CA SER A 204 -10.03 -5.12 -10.62
C SER A 204 -10.08 -3.69 -11.18
N SER A 205 -11.21 -3.26 -11.75
CA SER A 205 -11.44 -1.85 -12.10
C SER A 205 -11.35 -0.95 -10.86
N LEU A 206 -11.99 -1.36 -9.76
CA LEU A 206 -11.93 -0.65 -8.49
C LEU A 206 -10.51 -0.63 -7.91
N ALA A 207 -9.74 -1.70 -8.04
CA ALA A 207 -8.34 -1.76 -7.62
C ALA A 207 -7.47 -0.78 -8.41
N ILE A 208 -7.65 -0.69 -9.73
CA ILE A 208 -6.96 0.30 -10.58
C ILE A 208 -7.34 1.72 -10.19
N LEU A 209 -8.64 2.00 -10.01
CA LEU A 209 -9.12 3.29 -9.50
C LEU A 209 -8.64 3.58 -8.09
N THR A 210 -8.22 2.57 -7.32
CA THR A 210 -7.63 2.79 -6.00
C THR A 210 -6.18 3.21 -6.12
N LYS A 211 -5.40 2.47 -6.93
CA LYS A 211 -3.99 2.74 -7.23
C LYS A 211 -3.57 2.01 -8.52
N GLU A 212 -2.82 2.72 -9.37
CA GLU A 212 -2.34 2.23 -10.67
C GLU A 212 -1.46 0.97 -10.59
N PRO A 213 -0.63 0.76 -9.53
CA PRO A 213 0.11 -0.50 -9.33
C PRO A 213 -0.73 -1.78 -9.34
N ALA A 214 -2.06 -1.72 -9.26
CA ALA A 214 -2.92 -2.89 -9.52
C ALA A 214 -2.64 -3.52 -10.90
N LEU A 215 -2.23 -2.72 -11.88
CA LEU A 215 -1.83 -3.19 -13.22
C LEU A 215 -0.62 -4.12 -13.18
N PHE A 216 0.22 -4.08 -12.14
CA PHE A 216 1.41 -4.94 -12.08
C PHE A 216 1.06 -6.44 -12.00
N LEU A 217 -0.13 -6.80 -11.51
CA LEU A 217 -0.64 -8.16 -11.60
C LEU A 217 -1.51 -8.37 -12.85
N LEU A 218 -2.39 -7.41 -13.16
CA LEU A 218 -3.37 -7.56 -14.24
C LEU A 218 -2.72 -7.59 -15.64
N PHE A 219 -1.67 -6.79 -15.84
CA PHE A 219 -0.98 -6.73 -17.13
C PHE A 219 -0.28 -8.07 -17.47
N PRO A 220 0.53 -8.69 -16.58
CA PRO A 220 1.10 -10.01 -16.85
C PRO A 220 0.05 -11.12 -17.01
N LEU A 221 -1.10 -11.04 -16.33
CA LEU A 221 -2.21 -11.96 -16.56
C LEU A 221 -2.84 -11.80 -17.95
N GLY A 222 -2.94 -10.57 -18.45
CA GLY A 222 -3.34 -10.29 -19.83
C GLY A 222 -2.35 -10.88 -20.82
N LEU A 223 -1.05 -10.68 -20.60
CA LEU A 223 0.01 -11.29 -21.42
C LEU A 223 -0.07 -12.82 -21.40
N LEU A 224 -0.30 -13.43 -20.24
CA LEU A 224 -0.47 -14.88 -20.12
C LEU A 224 -1.64 -15.38 -20.97
N SER A 225 -2.76 -14.67 -20.94
CA SER A 225 -3.96 -15.02 -21.70
C SER A 225 -3.72 -14.90 -23.21
N LEU A 226 -2.98 -13.86 -23.64
CA LEU A 226 -2.56 -13.69 -25.03
C LEU A 226 -1.64 -14.81 -25.50
N VAL A 227 -0.61 -15.16 -24.71
CA VAL A 227 0.35 -16.23 -25.03
C VAL A 227 -0.36 -17.59 -25.14
N ARG A 228 -1.38 -17.83 -24.30
CA ARG A 228 -2.21 -19.04 -24.36
C ARG A 228 -3.30 -19.00 -25.43
N MET A 229 -3.44 -17.89 -26.15
CA MET A 229 -4.51 -17.65 -27.13
C MET A 229 -5.92 -17.82 -26.55
N ASP A 230 -6.11 -17.57 -25.25
CA ASP A 230 -7.42 -17.61 -24.60
C ASP A 230 -8.11 -16.25 -24.75
N TRP A 231 -8.75 -16.05 -25.90
CA TRP A 231 -9.41 -14.79 -26.25
C TRP A 231 -10.50 -14.37 -25.26
N LYS A 232 -11.18 -15.32 -24.64
CA LYS A 232 -12.18 -15.03 -23.61
C LYS A 232 -11.52 -14.32 -22.43
N ARG A 233 -10.40 -14.86 -21.92
CA ARG A 233 -9.64 -14.23 -20.83
C ARG A 233 -9.00 -12.91 -21.25
N VAL A 234 -8.52 -12.79 -22.49
CA VAL A 234 -8.00 -11.53 -23.03
C VAL A 234 -9.06 -10.42 -22.98
N ILE A 235 -10.26 -10.69 -23.48
CA ILE A 235 -11.38 -9.73 -23.48
C ILE A 235 -11.77 -9.37 -22.03
N VAL A 236 -11.86 -10.38 -21.15
CA VAL A 236 -12.22 -10.16 -19.74
C VAL A 236 -11.16 -9.29 -19.02
N VAL A 237 -9.87 -9.58 -19.17
CA VAL A 237 -8.79 -8.76 -18.59
C VAL A 237 -8.77 -7.37 -19.21
N GLY A 238 -8.98 -7.23 -20.52
CA GLY A 238 -9.06 -5.93 -21.20
C GLY A 238 -10.24 -5.07 -20.72
N SER A 239 -11.40 -5.70 -20.45
CA SER A 239 -12.61 -5.01 -20.01
C SER A 239 -12.46 -4.33 -18.64
N VAL A 240 -11.45 -4.72 -17.86
CA VAL A 240 -11.12 -4.10 -16.57
C VAL A 240 -10.75 -2.61 -16.69
N LEU A 241 -10.34 -2.17 -17.87
CA LEU A 241 -9.95 -0.79 -18.15
C LEU A 241 -11.17 0.09 -18.48
N VAL A 242 -12.33 -0.47 -18.78
CA VAL A 242 -13.52 0.30 -19.20
C VAL A 242 -13.90 1.33 -18.13
N ILE A 243 -14.07 0.90 -16.88
CA ILE A 243 -14.46 1.79 -15.78
C ILE A 243 -13.38 2.84 -15.48
N PRO A 244 -12.08 2.50 -15.31
CA PRO A 244 -11.02 3.49 -15.18
C PRO A 244 -10.98 4.50 -16.33
N VAL A 245 -11.10 4.06 -17.58
CA VAL A 245 -11.09 4.96 -18.75
C VAL A 245 -12.30 5.89 -18.73
N CYS A 246 -13.50 5.40 -18.43
CA CYS A 246 -14.68 6.26 -18.28
C CYS A 246 -14.50 7.31 -17.18
N TRP A 247 -13.89 6.94 -16.05
CA TRP A 247 -13.57 7.90 -14.98
C TRP A 247 -12.56 8.95 -15.46
N HIS A 248 -11.50 8.54 -16.15
CA HIS A 248 -10.52 9.45 -16.72
C HIS A 248 -11.13 10.43 -17.72
N LEU A 249 -12.06 9.98 -18.58
CA LEU A 249 -12.80 10.84 -19.51
C LEU A 249 -13.69 11.86 -18.79
N TYR A 250 -14.32 11.46 -17.69
CA TYR A 250 -15.06 12.40 -16.84
C TYR A 250 -14.13 13.46 -16.23
N LEU A 251 -12.96 13.06 -15.73
CA LEU A 251 -11.99 14.00 -15.15
C LEU A 251 -11.47 14.99 -16.20
N SER A 252 -11.18 14.53 -17.42
CA SER A 252 -10.72 15.40 -18.49
C SER A 252 -11.77 16.42 -18.92
N TYR A 253 -13.06 16.07 -18.79
CA TYR A 253 -14.16 17.00 -19.02
C TYR A 253 -14.36 17.99 -17.86
N LYS A 254 -14.24 17.52 -16.60
CA LYS A 254 -14.50 18.33 -15.40
C LYS A 254 -13.37 19.30 -15.07
N PHE A 255 -12.11 18.93 -15.33
CA PHE A 255 -10.93 19.70 -14.95
C PHE A 255 -10.22 20.25 -16.20
N PRO A 256 -10.30 21.57 -16.47
CA PRO A 256 -9.72 22.18 -17.68
C PRO A 256 -8.20 22.01 -17.80
N ASN A 257 -7.51 21.94 -16.66
CA ASN A 257 -6.05 21.79 -16.58
C ASN A 257 -5.61 20.33 -16.43
N TRP A 258 -6.51 19.36 -16.61
CA TRP A 258 -6.18 17.95 -16.46
C TRP A 258 -5.11 17.53 -17.48
N ARG A 259 -4.01 16.95 -16.99
CA ARG A 259 -2.93 16.42 -17.83
C ARG A 259 -2.71 14.93 -17.56
N PRO A 260 -2.78 14.07 -18.58
CA PRO A 260 -2.38 12.68 -18.44
C PRO A 260 -0.85 12.61 -18.23
N GLY A 261 -0.43 12.40 -16.99
CA GLY A 261 0.96 12.07 -16.69
C GLY A 261 1.81 13.23 -16.15
N ARG A 262 1.97 13.25 -14.82
CA ARG A 262 3.20 13.71 -14.16
C ARG A 262 4.11 12.53 -13.79
N LEU A 263 3.89 11.34 -14.35
CA LEU A 263 4.69 10.15 -14.03
C LEU A 263 6.17 10.33 -14.36
N THR A 264 6.50 11.15 -15.36
CA THR A 264 7.87 11.49 -15.75
C THR A 264 8.65 12.23 -14.66
N ASP A 265 7.98 13.01 -13.81
CA ASP A 265 8.63 13.79 -12.74
C ASP A 265 9.12 12.89 -11.59
N PHE A 266 8.70 11.62 -11.58
CA PHE A 266 8.99 10.65 -10.53
C PHE A 266 9.84 9.45 -10.99
N ILE A 267 10.29 9.40 -12.25
CA ILE A 267 11.00 8.23 -12.81
C ILE A 267 12.42 8.64 -13.16
N LEU A 268 13.31 8.55 -12.18
CA LEU A 268 14.75 8.55 -12.38
C LEU A 268 15.31 7.24 -11.83
N PRO A 269 15.72 6.30 -12.70
CA PRO A 269 16.22 5.00 -12.25
C PRO A 269 17.32 5.15 -11.20
N PHE A 270 17.11 4.54 -10.04
CA PHE A 270 18.03 4.50 -8.91
C PHE A 270 18.39 5.84 -8.25
N GLU A 271 17.88 7.00 -8.71
CA GLU A 271 18.18 8.31 -8.11
C GLU A 271 17.87 8.30 -6.61
N GLY A 272 16.67 7.85 -6.22
CA GLY A 272 16.29 7.83 -4.80
C GLY A 272 17.18 6.94 -3.93
N LEU A 273 17.63 5.81 -4.47
CA LEU A 273 18.56 4.89 -3.80
C LEU A 273 19.97 5.46 -3.70
N ILE A 274 20.45 6.15 -4.74
CA ILE A 274 21.76 6.80 -4.78
C ILE A 274 21.77 7.95 -3.78
N SER A 275 20.82 8.88 -3.87
CA SER A 275 20.66 10.01 -2.95
C SER A 275 20.50 9.57 -1.49
N TYR A 276 19.78 8.45 -1.24
CA TYR A 276 19.72 7.84 0.09
C TYR A 276 21.09 7.32 0.56
N SER A 277 21.83 6.64 -0.31
CA SER A 277 23.18 6.13 0.01
C SER A 277 24.15 7.28 0.29
N GLU A 278 24.10 8.35 -0.49
CA GLU A 278 24.85 9.58 -0.25
C GLU A 278 24.48 10.22 1.09
N SER A 279 23.20 10.23 1.48
CA SER A 279 22.77 10.78 2.77
C SER A 279 23.39 10.05 3.97
N ILE A 280 23.58 8.72 3.86
CA ILE A 280 24.27 7.92 4.88
C ILE A 280 25.75 8.30 4.91
N TRP A 281 26.39 8.41 3.73
CA TRP A 281 27.81 8.72 3.63
C TRP A 281 28.13 10.11 4.17
N ARG A 282 27.30 11.11 3.85
CA ARG A 282 27.42 12.48 4.36
C ARG A 282 27.29 12.51 5.89
N GLN A 283 26.32 11.80 6.46
CA GLN A 283 26.15 11.73 7.92
C GLN A 283 27.33 11.07 8.63
N LEU A 284 27.92 10.02 8.04
CA LEU A 284 29.11 9.36 8.56
C LEU A 284 30.33 10.29 8.48
N ALA A 285 30.51 10.98 7.36
CA ALA A 285 31.63 11.91 7.15
C ALA A 285 31.53 13.16 8.04
N SER A 286 30.33 13.65 8.33
CA SER A 286 30.13 14.83 9.18
C SER A 286 30.18 14.55 10.69
N GLY A 287 30.42 13.29 11.10
CA GLY A 287 30.42 12.90 12.52
C GLY A 287 29.08 13.16 13.21
N GLY A 288 27.96 13.10 12.47
CA GLY A 288 26.66 13.51 12.96
C GLY A 288 26.09 12.60 14.06
N SER A 289 24.94 12.98 14.62
CA SER A 289 24.39 12.28 15.78
C SER A 289 24.08 10.80 15.48
N ILE A 290 24.42 9.91 16.43
CA ILE A 290 24.14 8.46 16.33
C ILE A 290 22.64 8.20 16.11
N LYS A 291 21.78 9.05 16.68
CA LYS A 291 20.33 8.97 16.55
C LYS A 291 19.85 9.23 15.12
N GLU A 292 20.43 10.21 14.43
CA GLU A 292 20.13 10.47 13.02
C GLU A 292 20.65 9.36 12.12
N LEU A 293 21.86 8.86 12.38
CA LEU A 293 22.40 7.72 11.64
C LEU A 293 21.52 6.48 11.79
N ALA A 294 21.07 6.17 13.00
CA ALA A 294 20.13 5.07 13.25
C ALA A 294 18.80 5.27 12.51
N ARG A 295 18.28 6.51 12.45
CA ARG A 295 17.08 6.84 11.67
C ARG A 295 17.31 6.62 10.18
N LEU A 296 18.46 7.02 9.64
CA LEU A 296 18.81 6.77 8.24
C LEU A 296 18.86 5.26 7.96
N LEU A 297 19.66 4.52 8.73
CA LEU A 297 19.87 3.07 8.59
C LEU A 297 18.60 2.23 8.78
N SER A 298 17.56 2.76 9.42
CA SER A 298 16.26 2.05 9.53
C SER A 298 15.64 1.66 8.19
N ARG A 299 16.00 2.37 7.10
CA ARG A 299 15.55 2.07 5.72
C ARG A 299 16.46 1.07 5.00
N PHE A 300 17.66 0.80 5.51
CA PHE A 300 18.63 -0.10 4.87
C PHE A 300 18.10 -1.53 4.64
N PRO A 301 17.32 -2.14 5.55
CA PRO A 301 16.67 -3.43 5.27
C PRO A 301 15.78 -3.42 4.03
N LEU A 302 15.15 -2.28 3.68
CA LEU A 302 14.35 -2.15 2.45
C LEU A 302 15.23 -2.15 1.19
N VAL A 303 16.45 -1.61 1.28
CA VAL A 303 17.44 -1.68 0.19
C VAL A 303 17.89 -3.12 -0.04
N ILE A 304 18.20 -3.86 1.02
CA ILE A 304 18.52 -5.29 0.92
C ILE A 304 17.34 -6.06 0.31
N LEU A 305 16.12 -5.79 0.80
CA LEU A 305 14.91 -6.42 0.29
C LEU A 305 14.69 -6.12 -1.20
N PHE A 306 14.96 -4.89 -1.65
CA PHE A 306 14.92 -4.52 -3.06
C PHE A 306 15.86 -5.40 -3.91
N PHE A 307 17.14 -5.49 -3.55
CA PHE A 307 18.10 -6.30 -4.31
C PHE A 307 17.76 -7.79 -4.30
N LEU A 308 17.36 -8.33 -3.14
CA LEU A 308 16.85 -9.70 -3.06
C LEU A 308 15.62 -9.89 -3.95
N GLY A 309 14.74 -8.90 -3.99
CA GLY A 309 13.54 -8.93 -4.79
C GLY A 309 13.79 -8.84 -6.29
N VAL A 310 14.81 -8.09 -6.74
CA VAL A 310 15.24 -8.07 -8.15
C VAL A 310 15.81 -9.43 -8.55
N PHE A 311 16.57 -10.09 -7.68
CA PHE A 311 17.18 -11.38 -7.95
C PHE A 311 16.18 -12.56 -7.93
N LEU A 312 15.18 -12.51 -7.04
CA LEU A 312 14.26 -13.61 -6.77
C LEU A 312 13.53 -14.17 -8.01
N PRO A 313 12.97 -13.34 -8.92
CA PRO A 313 12.31 -13.78 -10.15
C PRO A 313 13.21 -14.58 -11.11
N PHE A 314 14.53 -14.52 -10.98
CA PHE A 314 15.48 -15.26 -11.83
C PHE A 314 15.92 -16.60 -11.22
N THR A 315 15.36 -17.00 -10.08
CA THR A 315 15.70 -18.25 -9.39
C THR A 315 14.67 -19.36 -9.65
N GLY A 316 15.04 -20.62 -9.43
CA GLY A 316 14.14 -21.76 -9.63
C GLY A 316 13.91 -22.10 -11.12
N LYS A 317 12.72 -22.58 -11.46
CA LYS A 317 12.33 -22.92 -12.84
C LYS A 317 11.66 -21.73 -13.50
N ILE A 318 12.43 -20.95 -14.26
CA ILE A 318 12.01 -19.68 -14.88
C ILE A 318 10.72 -19.81 -15.72
N GLN A 319 10.50 -20.96 -16.37
CA GLN A 319 9.31 -21.23 -17.18
C GLN A 319 8.01 -21.29 -16.36
N LYS A 320 8.09 -21.55 -15.05
CA LYS A 320 6.92 -21.65 -14.17
C LYS A 320 6.60 -20.29 -13.54
N GLY A 321 5.31 -19.93 -13.57
CA GLY A 321 4.77 -18.70 -12.98
C GLY A 321 5.41 -17.42 -13.53
N TRP A 322 5.74 -17.38 -14.82
CA TRP A 322 6.44 -16.25 -15.44
C TRP A 322 5.63 -14.94 -15.34
N GLU A 323 4.31 -15.02 -15.35
CA GLU A 323 3.41 -13.90 -15.13
C GLU A 323 3.62 -13.26 -13.76
N PHE A 324 3.82 -14.07 -12.71
CA PHE A 324 4.11 -13.59 -11.36
C PHE A 324 5.55 -13.09 -11.24
N ARG A 325 6.50 -13.66 -11.99
CA ARG A 325 7.88 -13.14 -12.07
C ARG A 325 7.89 -11.73 -12.65
N ILE A 326 7.20 -11.50 -13.77
CA ILE A 326 7.06 -10.16 -14.36
C ILE A 326 6.33 -9.23 -13.39
N SER A 327 5.24 -9.69 -12.78
CA SER A 327 4.50 -8.90 -11.79
C SER A 327 5.42 -8.45 -10.64
N PHE A 328 6.26 -9.35 -10.15
CA PHE A 328 7.22 -9.07 -9.08
C PHE A 328 8.31 -8.07 -9.54
N LEU A 329 8.82 -8.23 -10.76
CA LEU A 329 9.79 -7.29 -11.35
C LEU A 329 9.19 -5.90 -11.57
N LEU A 330 7.92 -5.77 -11.93
CA LEU A 330 7.24 -4.47 -12.03
C LEU A 330 7.14 -3.78 -10.67
N VAL A 331 6.88 -4.53 -9.59
CA VAL A 331 6.94 -3.99 -8.22
C VAL A 331 8.35 -3.49 -7.90
N MET A 332 9.38 -4.28 -8.19
CA MET A 332 10.77 -3.84 -7.96
C MET A 332 11.13 -2.63 -8.83
N PHE A 333 10.73 -2.62 -10.10
CA PHE A 333 10.95 -1.49 -11.00
C PHE A 333 10.39 -0.20 -10.40
N MET A 334 9.14 -0.22 -9.92
CA MET A 334 8.51 0.93 -9.27
C MET A 334 9.31 1.41 -8.04
N VAL A 335 9.80 0.49 -7.21
CA VAL A 335 10.65 0.82 -6.05
C VAL A 335 11.98 1.44 -6.48
N GLY A 336 12.61 0.87 -7.52
CA GLY A 336 13.90 1.32 -8.03
C GLY A 336 13.87 2.66 -8.75
N THR A 337 12.72 3.04 -9.31
CA THR A 337 12.53 4.35 -9.97
C THR A 337 12.00 5.42 -9.03
N ALA A 338 11.63 5.09 -7.78
CA ALA A 338 11.08 6.04 -6.84
C ALA A 338 12.10 7.13 -6.47
N GLY A 339 11.73 8.40 -6.61
CA GLY A 339 12.61 9.53 -6.29
C GLY A 339 12.89 9.70 -4.79
N TYR A 340 13.97 10.42 -4.47
CA TYR A 340 14.40 10.61 -3.09
C TYR A 340 13.39 11.35 -2.22
N TYR A 341 13.04 12.59 -2.59
CA TYR A 341 12.27 13.50 -1.75
C TYR A 341 10.87 12.99 -1.40
N HIS A 342 10.18 12.35 -2.35
CA HIS A 342 8.82 11.87 -2.16
C HIS A 342 8.75 10.47 -1.56
N PHE A 343 9.74 9.61 -1.81
CA PHE A 343 9.72 8.22 -1.37
C PHE A 343 10.89 7.91 -0.45
N TRP A 344 12.11 7.87 -0.99
CA TRP A 344 13.25 7.35 -0.22
C TRP A 344 13.60 8.12 1.04
N SER A 345 13.21 9.39 1.16
CA SER A 345 13.36 10.24 2.35
C SER A 345 12.52 9.77 3.56
N VAL A 346 11.37 9.11 3.32
CA VAL A 346 10.40 8.71 4.36
C VAL A 346 10.20 7.21 4.33
N TYR A 347 10.46 6.55 5.46
CA TYR A 347 10.38 5.10 5.59
C TYR A 347 9.00 4.55 5.17
N GLU A 348 7.91 5.18 5.64
CA GLU A 348 6.53 4.78 5.36
C GLU A 348 6.25 4.79 3.85
N ASN A 349 6.81 5.77 3.12
CA ASN A 349 6.62 5.91 1.68
C ASN A 349 7.29 4.80 0.89
N VAL A 350 8.53 4.43 1.21
CA VAL A 350 9.22 3.31 0.51
C VAL A 350 8.63 1.97 0.93
N SER A 351 8.39 1.77 2.23
CA SER A 351 7.90 0.51 2.78
C SER A 351 6.61 0.06 2.10
N ARG A 352 5.63 0.97 1.96
CA ARG A 352 4.33 0.65 1.33
C ARG A 352 4.44 0.26 -0.15
N MET A 353 5.52 0.63 -0.86
CA MET A 353 5.72 0.23 -2.27
C MET A 353 5.92 -1.29 -2.42
N PHE A 354 6.34 -1.97 -1.37
CA PHE A 354 6.46 -3.43 -1.33
C PHE A 354 5.15 -4.15 -0.98
N THR A 355 4.03 -3.45 -0.75
CA THR A 355 2.78 -4.10 -0.31
C THR A 355 2.32 -5.22 -1.24
N LEU A 356 2.48 -5.03 -2.55
CA LEU A 356 2.09 -6.01 -3.57
C LEU A 356 3.12 -7.16 -3.73
N SER A 357 4.36 -7.01 -3.25
CA SER A 357 5.40 -8.03 -3.41
C SER A 357 5.07 -9.32 -2.66
N ILE A 358 4.49 -9.23 -1.46
CA ILE A 358 4.17 -10.41 -0.63
C ILE A 358 3.14 -11.34 -1.27
N PRO A 359 1.94 -10.88 -1.68
CA PRO A 359 1.01 -11.80 -2.31
C PRO A 359 1.51 -12.32 -3.66
N ILE A 360 2.23 -11.52 -4.46
CA ILE A 360 2.85 -12.01 -5.70
C ILE A 360 3.90 -13.08 -5.39
N LEU A 361 4.72 -12.91 -4.36
CA LEU A 361 5.67 -13.92 -3.93
C LEU A 361 4.95 -15.23 -3.60
N LEU A 362 3.85 -15.17 -2.86
CA LEU A 362 3.07 -16.35 -2.48
C LEU A 362 2.47 -17.05 -3.70
N LEU A 363 1.94 -16.30 -4.67
CA LEU A 363 1.45 -16.86 -5.93
C LEU A 363 2.58 -17.47 -6.77
N LEU A 364 3.73 -16.81 -6.86
CA LEU A 364 4.91 -17.35 -7.54
C LEU A 364 5.43 -18.63 -6.85
N MET A 365 5.46 -18.67 -5.53
CA MET A 365 5.82 -19.85 -4.75
C MET A 365 4.86 -21.03 -5.00
N ASN A 366 3.60 -20.72 -5.28
CA ASN A 366 2.57 -21.72 -5.57
C ASN A 366 2.83 -22.42 -6.90
N GLU A 367 3.30 -21.67 -7.90
CA GLU A 367 3.65 -22.18 -9.24
C GLU A 367 5.06 -22.82 -9.28
N ASP A 368 6.05 -22.16 -8.68
CA ASP A 368 7.43 -22.63 -8.61
C ASP A 368 7.94 -22.76 -7.17
N ARG A 369 8.01 -24.01 -6.72
CA ARG A 369 8.47 -24.36 -5.37
C ARG A 369 9.99 -24.21 -5.19
N GLN A 370 10.75 -24.16 -6.29
CA GLN A 370 12.22 -24.13 -6.28
C GLN A 370 12.81 -22.72 -6.16
N ILE A 371 11.98 -21.67 -6.11
CA ILE A 371 12.47 -20.30 -5.97
C ILE A 371 13.23 -20.10 -4.65
N ARG A 372 14.26 -19.25 -4.69
CA ARG A 372 15.03 -18.84 -3.51
C ARG A 372 14.28 -17.76 -2.73
N LYS A 373 13.36 -18.21 -1.88
CA LYS A 373 12.47 -17.36 -1.06
C LYS A 373 12.98 -17.04 0.35
N GLN A 374 13.97 -17.78 0.83
CA GLN A 374 14.34 -17.78 2.25
C GLN A 374 14.80 -16.40 2.75
N GLU A 375 15.71 -15.78 2.02
CA GLU A 375 16.33 -14.51 2.37
C GLU A 375 15.28 -13.39 2.36
N TYR A 376 14.44 -13.36 1.33
CA TYR A 376 13.37 -12.37 1.19
C TYR A 376 12.37 -12.43 2.36
N ILE A 377 11.94 -13.64 2.74
CA ILE A 377 11.03 -13.85 3.87
C ILE A 377 11.68 -13.42 5.19
N LEU A 378 12.94 -13.80 5.43
CA LEU A 378 13.64 -13.45 6.67
C LEU A 378 13.82 -11.92 6.82
N ILE A 379 14.18 -11.23 5.73
CA ILE A 379 14.29 -9.77 5.75
C ILE A 379 12.91 -9.12 5.94
N THR A 380 11.85 -9.67 5.34
CA THR A 380 10.47 -9.18 5.57
C THR A 380 10.07 -9.30 7.04
N LEU A 381 10.35 -10.44 7.69
CA LEU A 381 10.08 -10.62 9.12
C LEU A 381 10.91 -9.66 10.00
N LEU A 382 12.18 -9.46 9.64
CA LEU A 382 13.03 -8.48 10.32
C LEU A 382 12.48 -7.05 10.22
N ILE A 383 12.02 -6.67 9.03
CA ILE A 383 11.37 -5.37 8.78
C ILE A 383 10.12 -5.23 9.66
N LEU A 384 9.32 -6.28 9.83
CA LEU A 384 8.16 -6.25 10.74
C LEU A 384 8.56 -5.97 12.18
N VAL A 385 9.60 -6.64 12.68
CA VAL A 385 10.11 -6.40 14.03
C VAL A 385 10.59 -4.95 14.17
N PHE A 386 11.39 -4.45 13.23
CA PHE A 386 11.87 -3.07 13.26
C PHE A 386 10.76 -2.04 13.12
N PHE A 387 9.73 -2.32 12.32
CA PHE A 387 8.57 -1.47 12.20
C PHE A 387 7.83 -1.35 13.54
N LEU A 388 7.56 -2.47 14.21
CA LEU A 388 6.91 -2.48 15.51
C LEU A 388 7.73 -1.73 16.57
N LEU A 389 9.05 -1.95 16.60
CA LEU A 389 9.95 -1.21 17.49
C LEU A 389 9.90 0.30 17.21
N LYS A 390 9.87 0.69 15.93
CA LYS A 390 9.76 2.10 15.54
C LYS A 390 8.44 2.72 16.00
N VAL A 391 7.32 2.04 15.80
CA VAL A 391 5.99 2.52 16.18
C VAL A 391 5.89 2.68 17.70
N LEU A 392 6.34 1.68 18.45
CA LEU A 392 6.21 1.62 19.90
C LEU A 392 7.17 2.55 20.64
N PHE A 393 8.43 2.65 20.20
CA PHE A 393 9.49 3.27 21.02
C PHE A 393 10.19 4.48 20.38
N ILE A 394 10.21 4.60 19.04
CA ILE A 394 11.09 5.57 18.36
C ILE A 394 10.33 6.75 17.76
N SER A 395 9.15 6.50 17.19
CA SER A 395 8.40 7.51 16.44
C SER A 395 7.95 8.65 17.36
N LYS A 396 8.48 9.85 17.09
CA LYS A 396 8.18 11.07 17.82
C LYS A 396 6.80 11.61 17.45
N GLN A 397 6.18 12.29 18.40
CA GLN A 397 5.01 13.13 18.17
C GLN A 397 5.43 14.34 17.32
N MET A 398 4.71 14.56 16.22
CA MET A 398 4.90 15.76 15.41
C MET A 398 4.16 16.95 16.04
N ASN A 399 4.58 18.17 15.71
CA ASN A 399 3.87 19.37 16.14
C ASN A 399 2.46 19.37 15.53
N PHE A 400 1.46 19.50 16.40
CA PHE A 400 0.06 19.47 16.01
C PHE A 400 -0.73 20.53 16.78
N GLN A 401 -1.93 20.80 16.29
CA GLN A 401 -2.98 21.48 17.05
C GLN A 401 -4.28 20.67 16.94
N VAL A 402 -5.15 20.83 17.92
CA VAL A 402 -6.53 20.35 17.80
C VAL A 402 -7.27 21.34 16.89
N GLY A 403 -8.00 20.80 15.92
CA GLY A 403 -8.75 21.54 14.91
C GLY A 403 -9.92 22.33 15.51
N PHE A 404 -10.60 23.06 14.64
CA PHE A 404 -11.61 24.07 14.98
C PHE A 404 -12.75 23.52 15.84
#